data_AF-A0A1E1KMJ8-F1
#
_entry.id   AF-A0A1E1KMJ8-F1
#
_cell.length_a   1.000
_cell.length_b   1.000
_cell.length_c   1.000
_cell.angle_alpha   90.00
_cell.angle_beta   90.00
_cell.angle_gamma   90.00
#
_symmetry.space_group_name_H-M   'P 1'
#
loop_
_entity.id
_entity.type
_entity.pdbx_description
1 polymer ?
#
loop_
_entity_poly.entity_id
_entity_poly.type
_entity_poly.pdbx_seq_one_letter_code
_entity_poly.pdbx_strand_id
1 'polypeptide(L)'
;MDRTLSERDEHLQNARNLLDDNFEPSTQRHLTRRAVYLPKVANMSHDSVYNSRPHSHGKGSRACRVCTHKAGLIRKYGLNICRQCFREKAADIGFVKHR
;
A
#
# COMPACT_ATOMS: atom_id res chain seq x y z
N MET A 1 14.69 -14.51 24.01
CA MET A 1 13.84 -15.14 25.04
C MET A 1 13.03 -14.03 25.71
N ASP A 2 12.29 -13.24 24.94
CA ASP A 2 10.98 -13.58 24.34
C ASP A 2 9.92 -13.82 25.40
N ARG A 3 9.29 -12.72 25.84
CA ARG A 3 7.84 -12.69 26.01
C ARG A 3 7.27 -11.89 24.86
N THR A 4 6.38 -12.56 24.15
CA THR A 4 5.97 -12.33 22.78
C THR A 4 5.04 -11.15 22.65
N LEU A 5 5.40 -10.27 21.71
CA LEU A 5 4.56 -9.47 20.79
C LEU A 5 3.08 -9.90 20.70
N SER A 6 2.30 -9.66 21.74
CA SER A 6 0.85 -9.91 21.75
C SER A 6 0.08 -8.87 22.57
N GLU A 7 0.73 -8.18 23.51
CA GLU A 7 0.08 -7.19 24.38
C GLU A 7 0.10 -5.76 23.80
N ARG A 8 0.78 -5.54 22.67
CA ARG A 8 0.77 -4.24 21.95
C ARG A 8 -0.29 -4.13 20.87
N ASP A 9 -0.90 -5.25 20.48
CA ASP A 9 -1.95 -5.26 19.46
C ASP A 9 -3.34 -4.98 20.05
N GLU A 10 -3.57 -5.28 21.35
CA GLU A 10 -4.87 -5.04 21.98
C GLU A 10 -5.23 -3.54 22.12
N HIS A 11 -4.24 -2.65 22.18
CA HIS A 11 -4.50 -1.21 22.28
C HIS A 11 -4.95 -0.58 20.96
N LEU A 12 -4.66 -1.22 19.81
CA LEU A 12 -5.03 -0.75 18.47
C LEU A 12 -6.38 -1.30 17.99
N GLN A 13 -6.91 -2.36 18.62
CA GLN A 13 -8.27 -2.83 18.36
C GLN A 13 -9.34 -1.91 18.97
N ASN A 14 -9.08 -1.24 20.10
CA ASN A 14 -10.08 -0.42 20.79
C ASN A 14 -10.24 1.01 20.25
N ALA A 15 -9.33 1.49 19.39
CA ALA A 15 -9.39 2.84 18.82
C ALA A 15 -10.30 2.98 17.58
N ARG A 16 -10.97 1.91 17.15
CA ARG A 16 -11.97 1.95 16.06
C ARG A 16 -13.42 2.10 16.52
N ASN A 17 -13.68 2.06 17.83
CA ASN A 17 -15.05 2.08 18.37
C ASN A 17 -15.52 3.47 18.84
N LEU A 18 -15.01 4.56 18.25
CA LEU A 18 -15.32 5.93 18.70
C LEU A 18 -15.78 6.87 17.59
N LEU A 19 -16.34 6.35 16.50
CA LEU A 19 -17.11 7.14 15.53
C LEU A 19 -18.38 6.41 15.07
N ASP A 20 -19.05 5.75 16.02
CA ASP A 20 -20.43 5.31 15.86
C ASP A 20 -21.28 5.98 16.95
N ASP A 21 -21.28 7.32 16.96
CA ASP A 21 -22.32 8.09 17.63
C ASP A 21 -23.34 8.56 16.60
N ASN A 22 -24.42 7.79 16.52
CA ASN A 22 -25.78 8.29 16.58
C ASN A 22 -26.11 9.51 15.72
N PHE A 23 -26.59 9.27 14.49
CA PHE A 23 -27.61 10.13 13.88
C PHE A 23 -28.85 9.29 13.53
N GLU A 24 -29.82 9.35 14.42
CA GLU A 24 -31.20 8.89 14.27
C GLU A 24 -31.98 9.84 13.34
N PRO A 25 -32.64 9.33 12.29
CA PRO A 25 -33.85 9.94 11.78
C PRO A 25 -35.02 9.01 12.12
N SER A 26 -35.67 9.39 13.22
CA SER A 26 -37.07 9.15 13.55
C SER A 26 -37.94 8.82 12.34
N THR A 27 -38.53 7.62 12.29
CA THR A 27 -39.99 7.43 12.43
C THR A 27 -40.38 5.99 12.13
N GLN A 28 -41.09 5.43 13.09
CA GLN A 28 -41.60 4.08 13.12
C GLN A 28 -42.85 3.97 12.25
N ARG A 29 -42.95 2.83 11.55
CA ARG A 29 -44.17 2.16 11.04
C ARG A 29 -44.68 2.65 9.68
N HIS A 30 -44.43 1.83 8.65
CA HIS A 30 -45.50 1.24 7.84
C HIS A 30 -45.00 -0.05 7.18
N LEU A 31 -45.64 -1.17 7.53
CA LEU A 31 -45.40 -2.51 7.02
C LEU A 31 -45.89 -2.63 5.57
N THR A 32 -45.03 -2.42 4.58
CA THR A 32 -45.24 -2.98 3.23
C THR A 32 -43.91 -3.37 2.56
N ARG A 33 -43.69 -4.68 2.53
CA ARG A 33 -42.83 -5.48 1.66
C ARG A 33 -42.28 -4.74 0.41
N ARG A 34 -41.05 -4.21 0.50
CA ARG A 34 -40.09 -4.08 -0.63
C ARG A 34 -38.73 -3.64 -0.09
N ALA A 35 -37.81 -4.59 0.07
CA ALA A 35 -36.40 -4.29 0.23
C ALA A 35 -35.92 -3.61 -1.07
N VAL A 36 -35.61 -2.32 -1.03
CA VAL A 36 -34.87 -1.66 -2.12
C VAL A 36 -33.40 -1.71 -1.74
N TYR A 37 -32.82 -2.84 -2.09
CA TYR A 37 -31.41 -3.13 -2.38
C TYR A 37 -30.48 -1.90 -2.38
N LEU A 38 -29.53 -1.84 -1.44
CA LEU A 38 -28.32 -1.04 -1.64
C LEU A 38 -27.70 -1.47 -2.97
N PRO A 39 -27.31 -0.56 -3.87
CA PRO A 39 -26.64 -0.92 -5.11
C PRO A 39 -25.33 -1.61 -4.74
N LYS A 40 -25.34 -2.94 -4.83
CA LYS A 40 -24.16 -3.79 -4.83
C LYS A 40 -23.28 -3.24 -5.94
N VAL A 41 -22.22 -2.51 -5.58
CA VAL A 41 -21.21 -2.06 -6.52
C VAL A 41 -20.83 -3.28 -7.36
N ALA A 42 -21.23 -3.26 -8.62
CA ALA A 42 -20.90 -4.33 -9.53
C ALA A 42 -19.39 -4.22 -9.71
N ASN A 43 -18.63 -5.10 -9.05
CA ASN A 43 -17.21 -5.26 -9.29
C ASN A 43 -17.05 -5.45 -10.81
N MET A 44 -16.61 -4.42 -11.51
CA MET A 44 -16.44 -4.53 -12.96
C MET A 44 -15.28 -5.50 -13.17
N SER A 45 -15.39 -6.37 -14.17
CA SER A 45 -14.41 -7.43 -14.41
C SER A 45 -12.97 -6.89 -14.45
N HIS A 46 -12.79 -5.67 -14.97
CA HIS A 46 -11.53 -4.95 -15.03
C HIS A 46 -10.91 -4.66 -13.64
N ASP A 47 -11.72 -4.34 -12.63
CA ASP A 47 -11.24 -3.97 -11.29
C ASP A 47 -10.60 -5.16 -10.57
N SER A 48 -11.09 -6.37 -10.84
CA SER A 48 -10.53 -7.61 -10.27
C SER A 48 -9.24 -8.09 -10.96
N VAL A 49 -8.98 -7.61 -12.18
CA VAL A 49 -7.84 -8.04 -13.01
C VAL A 49 -6.65 -7.09 -12.86
N TYR A 50 -6.90 -5.80 -12.66
CA TYR A 50 -5.85 -4.80 -12.51
C TYR A 50 -4.96 -5.10 -11.30
N ASN A 51 -3.64 -5.21 -11.51
CA ASN A 51 -2.65 -5.52 -10.46
C ASN A 51 -2.96 -6.80 -9.64
N SER A 52 -3.67 -7.75 -10.26
CA SER A 52 -4.05 -9.03 -9.64
C SER A 52 -2.87 -9.90 -9.20
N ARG A 53 -1.69 -9.74 -9.82
CA ARG A 53 -0.48 -10.48 -9.43
C ARG A 53 0.35 -9.69 -8.41
N PRO A 54 0.71 -10.32 -7.28
CA PRO A 54 1.54 -9.64 -6.29
C PRO A 54 2.94 -9.31 -6.87
N HIS A 55 3.36 -8.07 -6.72
CA HIS A 55 4.66 -7.57 -7.15
C HIS A 55 5.65 -7.44 -5.98
N SER A 56 5.67 -8.42 -5.08
CA SER A 56 6.55 -8.42 -3.90
C SER A 56 8.02 -8.71 -4.23
N HIS A 57 8.29 -9.45 -5.30
CA HIS A 57 9.64 -9.92 -5.66
C HIS A 57 9.93 -9.80 -7.16
N GLY A 58 11.19 -9.99 -7.54
CA GLY A 58 11.65 -9.95 -8.93
C GLY A 58 11.90 -8.55 -9.49
N LYS A 59 12.14 -8.45 -10.80
CA LYS A 59 12.52 -7.20 -11.47
C LYS A 59 11.42 -6.13 -11.44
N GLY A 60 10.15 -6.55 -11.42
CA GLY A 60 8.99 -5.66 -11.42
C GLY A 60 8.69 -5.01 -10.07
N SER A 61 9.21 -5.58 -8.97
CA SER A 61 8.94 -5.17 -7.59
C SER A 61 9.63 -3.87 -7.17
N ARG A 62 10.70 -3.49 -7.88
CA ARG A 62 11.56 -2.38 -7.51
C ARG A 62 11.78 -1.46 -8.71
N ALA A 63 11.95 -0.18 -8.40
CA ALA A 63 12.20 0.86 -9.38
C ALA A 63 13.32 1.78 -8.85
N CYS A 64 13.98 2.49 -9.77
CA CYS A 64 14.91 3.55 -9.42
C CYS A 64 14.22 4.64 -8.61
N ARG A 65 14.85 5.11 -7.53
CA ARG A 65 14.35 6.23 -6.71
C ARG A 65 14.29 7.57 -7.46
N VAL A 66 15.06 7.73 -8.54
CA VAL A 66 15.17 8.99 -9.30
C VAL A 66 14.28 8.97 -10.54
N CYS A 67 14.47 7.99 -11.43
CA CYS A 67 13.83 7.96 -12.75
C CYS A 67 12.73 6.92 -12.91
N THR A 68 12.35 6.21 -11.83
CA THR A 68 11.37 5.11 -11.80
C THR A 68 11.61 3.94 -12.76
N HIS A 69 12.72 3.95 -13.51
CA HIS A 69 13.13 2.87 -14.39
C HIS A 69 13.43 1.59 -13.61
N LYS A 70 12.90 0.45 -14.08
CA LYS A 70 13.02 -0.85 -13.38
C LYS A 70 14.29 -1.63 -13.76
N ALA A 71 14.86 -1.39 -14.94
CA ALA A 71 16.05 -2.11 -15.39
C ALA A 71 17.36 -1.44 -14.93
N GLY A 72 18.40 -2.25 -14.71
CA GLY A 72 19.72 -1.75 -14.36
C GLY A 72 19.82 -1.12 -12.98
N LEU A 73 19.01 -1.60 -12.04
CA LEU A 73 18.96 -1.10 -10.67
C LEU A 73 20.19 -1.57 -9.87
N ILE A 74 20.96 -0.62 -9.35
CA ILE A 74 22.05 -0.88 -8.41
C ILE A 74 21.45 -1.00 -7.01
N ARG A 75 21.57 -2.19 -6.43
CA ARG A 75 20.95 -2.56 -5.14
C ARG A 75 21.96 -2.65 -4.00
N LYS A 76 23.26 -2.54 -4.30
CA LYS A 76 24.32 -2.59 -3.29
C LYS A 76 24.23 -1.35 -2.39
N TYR A 77 24.52 -1.54 -1.10
CA TYR A 77 24.51 -0.47 -0.09
C TYR A 77 23.15 0.24 0.09
N GLY A 78 22.05 -0.38 -0.32
CA GLY A 78 20.71 0.20 -0.15
C GLY A 78 20.36 1.38 -1.07
N LEU A 79 21.20 1.68 -2.06
CA LEU A 79 21.02 2.83 -2.96
C LEU A 79 19.68 2.78 -3.73
N ASN A 80 19.37 1.64 -4.37
CA ASN A 80 18.18 1.47 -5.22
C ASN A 80 18.06 2.55 -6.32
N ILE A 81 19.18 2.79 -7.02
CA ILE A 81 19.31 3.80 -8.08
C ILE A 81 19.69 3.12 -9.40
N CYS A 82 19.24 3.65 -10.54
CA CYS A 82 19.56 3.12 -11.86
C CYS A 82 21.03 3.39 -12.24
N ARG A 83 21.64 2.57 -13.10
CA ARG A 83 23.05 2.76 -13.52
C ARG A 83 23.35 4.12 -14.19
N GLN A 84 22.38 4.73 -14.88
CA GLN A 84 22.54 6.05 -15.51
C GLN A 84 22.55 7.14 -14.42
N CYS A 85 21.48 7.15 -13.62
CA CYS A 85 21.30 7.99 -12.44
C CYS A 85 22.49 7.93 -11.46
N PHE A 86 23.06 6.74 -11.25
CA PHE A 86 24.23 6.56 -10.40
C PHE A 86 25.46 7.29 -10.96
N ARG A 87 25.67 7.28 -12.28
CA ARG A 87 26.81 7.98 -12.89
C ARG A 87 26.69 9.50 -12.76
N GLU A 88 25.48 10.03 -12.83
CA GLU A 88 25.21 11.45 -12.64
C GLU A 88 25.38 11.90 -11.18
N LYS A 89 25.01 11.03 -10.23
CA LYS A 89 25.02 11.33 -8.79
C LYS A 89 26.18 10.73 -8.00
N ALA A 90 27.12 10.05 -8.67
CA ALA A 90 28.23 9.38 -8.02
C ALA A 90 29.07 10.34 -7.16
N ALA A 91 29.38 11.53 -7.70
CA ALA A 91 30.15 12.56 -7.00
C ALA A 91 29.39 13.09 -5.76
N ASP A 92 28.10 13.38 -5.88
CA ASP A 92 27.26 13.88 -4.78
C ASP A 92 27.13 12.86 -3.63
N ILE A 93 27.14 11.57 -3.96
CA ILE A 93 27.11 10.48 -2.98
C ILE A 93 28.49 10.28 -2.30
N GLY A 94 29.57 10.82 -2.89
CA GLY A 94 30.94 10.68 -2.39
C GLY A 94 31.73 9.53 -3.01
N PHE A 95 31.28 8.97 -4.14
CA PHE A 95 32.08 8.00 -4.89
C PHE A 95 33.16 8.70 -5.71
N VAL A 96 34.41 8.30 -5.51
CA VAL A 96 35.57 8.78 -6.29
C VAL A 96 36.09 7.65 -7.18
N LYS A 97 36.39 7.98 -8.45
CA LYS A 97 36.99 7.03 -9.38
C LYS A 97 38.48 6.89 -9.08
N HIS A 98 38.89 5.72 -8.58
CA HIS A 98 40.29 5.35 -8.46
C HIS A 98 40.65 4.39 -9.59
N ARG A 99 41.29 4.93 -10.65
CA ARG A 99 41.74 4.27 -11.90
C ARG A 99 40.64 3.91 -12.90
#